data_AF-A0A4R9LQ94-F1
#
_entry.id   AF-A0A4R9LQ94-F1
#
_cell.length_a   1.000
_cell.length_b   1.000
_cell.length_c   1.000
_cell.angle_alpha   90.00
_cell.angle_beta   90.00
_cell.angle_gamma   90.00
#
_symmetry.space_group_name_H-M   'P 1'
#
loop_
_entity.id
_entity.type
_entity.pdbx_description
1 polymer ?
#
loop_
_entity_poly.entity_id
_entity_poly.type
_entity_poly.pdbx_seq_one_letter_code
_entity_poly.pdbx_strand_id
1 'polypeptide(L)'
;MTIPYVCILFSLLLIYINKIPVSLAMAKEEGGSDNHYPRDQQARLTGIGKRALGAHQNSIEAFPVFYLTDLTRFRSVVWTIGLVLSVSLYLLPFYS
;
A
#
# COMPACT_ATOMS: atom_id res chain seq x y z
N MET A 1 -27.56 3.67 -1.62
CA MET A 1 -26.28 4.42 -1.72
C MET A 1 -25.27 3.88 -0.70
N THR A 2 -24.83 2.62 -0.81
CA THR A 2 -23.90 1.97 0.14
C THR A 2 -22.53 1.67 -0.46
N ILE A 3 -22.49 1.57 -1.79
CA ILE A 3 -21.35 1.28 -2.64
C ILE A 3 -20.16 2.24 -2.34
N PRO A 4 -20.29 3.58 -2.40
CA PRO A 4 -19.17 4.49 -2.14
C PRO A 4 -18.53 4.29 -0.75
N TYR A 5 -19.34 4.14 0.29
CA TYR A 5 -18.88 3.93 1.67
C TYR A 5 -18.06 2.66 1.83
N VAL A 6 -18.51 1.56 1.22
CA VAL A 6 -17.78 0.28 1.25
C VAL A 6 -16.43 0.40 0.54
N CYS A 7 -16.33 1.14 -0.58
CA CYS A 7 -15.06 1.35 -1.25
C CYS A 7 -14.08 2.21 -0.47
N ILE A 8 -14.56 3.26 0.21
CA ILE A 8 -13.72 4.06 1.10
C ILE A 8 -13.19 3.16 2.21
N LEU A 9 -14.05 2.38 2.87
CA LEU A 9 -13.64 1.45 3.91
C LEU A 9 -12.55 0.49 3.43
N PHE A 10 -12.76 -0.19 2.31
CA PHE A 10 -11.75 -1.12 1.81
C PHE A 10 -10.45 -0.44 1.33
N SER A 11 -10.52 0.77 0.77
CA SER A 11 -9.32 1.51 0.38
C SER A 11 -8.47 1.91 1.61
N LEU A 12 -9.12 2.30 2.71
CA LEU A 12 -8.44 2.53 3.99
C LEU A 12 -7.81 1.24 4.51
N LEU A 13 -8.53 0.11 4.45
CA LEU A 13 -7.99 -1.18 4.85
C LEU A 13 -6.74 -1.56 4.03
N LEU A 14 -6.76 -1.36 2.71
CA LEU A 14 -5.60 -1.64 1.85
C LEU A 14 -4.37 -0.81 2.24
N ILE A 15 -4.55 0.47 2.57
CA ILE A 15 -3.45 1.34 3.05
C ILE A 15 -2.81 0.72 4.29
N TYR A 16 -3.61 0.30 5.28
CA TYR A 16 -3.08 -0.26 6.53
C TYR A 16 -2.54 -1.68 6.38
N ILE A 17 -3.18 -2.53 5.57
CA ILE A 17 -2.71 -3.90 5.30
C ILE A 17 -1.31 -3.88 4.69
N ASN A 18 -1.07 -2.99 3.72
CA ASN A 18 0.25 -2.85 3.10
C ASN A 18 1.30 -2.25 4.06
N LYS A 19 0.88 -1.53 5.12
CA LYS A 19 1.80 -0.96 6.12
C LYS A 19 2.32 -1.98 7.12
N ILE A 20 1.56 -3.03 7.42
CA ILE A 20 1.96 -4.10 8.36
C ILE A 20 3.32 -4.72 7.98
N PRO A 21 3.53 -5.21 6.73
CA PRO A 21 4.82 -5.77 6.34
C PRO A 21 5.97 -4.75 6.35
N VAL A 22 5.69 -3.46 6.12
CA VAL A 22 6.69 -2.39 6.30
C VAL A 22 7.13 -2.31 7.75
N SER A 23 6.17 -2.23 8.70
CA SER A 23 6.50 -2.15 10.13
C SER A 23 7.22 -3.39 10.66
N LEU A 24 6.88 -4.57 10.14
CA LEU A 24 7.58 -5.81 10.50
C LEU A 24 9.01 -5.83 9.95
N ALA A 25 9.23 -5.28 8.75
CA ALA A 25 10.58 -5.17 8.18
C ALA A 25 11.43 -4.16 8.94
N MET A 26 10.87 -3.00 9.31
CA MET A 26 11.55 -1.99 10.14
C MET A 26 11.94 -2.56 11.52
N ALA A 27 11.03 -3.32 12.16
CA ALA A 27 11.30 -3.95 13.46
C ALA A 27 12.37 -5.05 13.40
N LYS A 28 12.63 -5.61 12.21
CA LYS A 28 13.65 -6.66 11.99
C LYS A 28 15.04 -6.12 11.67
N GLU A 29 15.20 -4.82 11.43
CA GLU A 29 16.52 -4.22 11.24
C GLU A 29 17.34 -4.18 12.53
N GLU A 30 18.66 -4.16 12.41
CA GLU A 30 19.56 -3.95 13.55
C GLU A 30 19.30 -2.57 14.17
N GLY A 31 19.00 -2.53 15.46
CA GLY A 31 18.55 -1.33 16.17
C GLY A 31 17.02 -1.15 16.25
N GLY A 32 16.25 -2.05 15.60
CA GLY A 32 14.79 -2.05 15.67
C GLY A 32 14.13 -0.88 14.93
N SER A 33 12.89 -0.57 15.32
CA SER A 33 12.13 0.53 14.73
C SER A 33 12.64 1.89 15.24
N ASP A 34 13.19 2.70 14.35
CA ASP A 34 13.59 4.08 14.62
C ASP A 34 12.38 5.02 14.51
N ASN A 35 12.08 5.72 15.61
CA ASN A 35 11.00 6.69 15.68
C ASN A 35 11.45 8.14 15.45
N HIS A 36 12.77 8.40 15.39
CA HIS A 36 13.32 9.72 15.10
C HIS A 36 13.32 10.00 13.59
N TYR A 37 13.80 9.04 12.78
CA TYR A 37 13.89 9.18 11.32
C TYR A 37 13.22 8.00 10.59
N PRO A 38 11.90 7.79 10.74
CA PRO A 38 11.21 6.61 10.20
C PRO A 38 11.21 6.54 8.67
N ARG A 39 11.32 7.68 7.97
CA ARG A 39 11.37 7.71 6.49
C ARG A 39 12.72 7.27 5.96
N ASP A 40 13.80 7.65 6.64
CA ASP A 40 15.15 7.21 6.30
C ASP A 40 15.29 5.71 6.53
N GLN A 41 14.66 5.20 7.60
CA GLN A 41 14.53 3.76 7.83
C GLN A 41 13.74 3.04 6.74
N GLN A 42 12.63 3.59 6.28
CA GLN A 42 11.87 3.00 5.18
C GLN A 42 12.67 2.98 3.87
N ALA A 43 13.44 4.04 3.60
CA ALA A 43 14.22 4.17 2.36
C ALA A 43 15.34 3.12 2.22
N ARG A 44 15.92 2.67 3.34
CA ARG A 44 16.97 1.64 3.36
C ARG A 44 16.44 0.20 3.38
N LEU A 45 15.12 -0.02 3.56
CA LEU A 45 14.55 -1.36 3.53
C LEU A 45 14.88 -2.06 2.20
N THR A 46 15.06 -3.37 2.27
CA THR A 46 15.33 -4.23 1.11
C THR A 46 14.30 -5.36 1.01
N GLY A 47 14.32 -6.09 -0.11
CA GLY A 47 13.47 -7.26 -0.32
C GLY A 47 11.96 -6.96 -0.15
N ILE A 48 11.30 -7.74 0.70
CA ILE A 48 9.85 -7.62 0.94
C ILE A 48 9.50 -6.28 1.62
N GLY A 49 10.35 -5.77 2.51
CA GLY A 49 10.10 -4.49 3.19
C GLY A 49 10.03 -3.30 2.23
N LYS A 50 10.93 -3.26 1.23
CA LYS A 50 10.94 -2.23 0.19
C LYS A 50 9.72 -2.32 -0.73
N ARG A 51 9.32 -3.55 -1.09
CA ARG A 51 8.13 -3.79 -1.92
C ARG A 51 6.84 -3.41 -1.21
N ALA A 52 6.74 -3.78 0.06
CA ALA A 52 5.63 -3.39 0.93
C ALA A 52 5.51 -1.86 1.05
N LEU A 53 6.65 -1.16 1.14
CA LEU A 53 6.67 0.30 1.16
C LEU A 53 6.11 0.88 -0.14
N GLY A 54 6.52 0.34 -1.30
CA GLY A 54 5.97 0.73 -2.59
C GLY A 54 4.46 0.46 -2.70
N ALA A 55 3.98 -0.70 -2.23
CA ALA A 55 2.56 -1.04 -2.24
C ALA A 55 1.74 -0.12 -1.31
N HIS A 56 2.30 0.25 -0.16
CA HIS A 56 1.69 1.20 0.77
C HIS A 56 1.58 2.60 0.15
N GLN A 57 2.66 3.09 -0.47
CA GLN A 57 2.67 4.38 -1.18
C GLN A 57 1.68 4.41 -2.34
N ASN A 58 1.66 3.36 -3.18
CA ASN A 58 0.68 3.20 -4.25
C ASN A 58 -0.78 3.26 -3.73
N SER A 59 -1.04 2.64 -2.58
CA SER A 59 -2.39 2.67 -1.97
C SER A 59 -2.79 4.07 -1.49
N ILE A 60 -1.83 4.85 -0.97
CA ILE A 60 -2.05 6.24 -0.56
C ILE A 60 -2.31 7.13 -1.77
N GLU A 61 -1.52 6.99 -2.85
CA GLU A 61 -1.67 7.78 -4.08
C GLU A 61 -2.99 7.47 -4.79
N ALA A 62 -3.46 6.23 -4.73
CA ALA A 62 -4.74 5.83 -5.32
C ALA A 62 -5.96 6.31 -4.50
N PHE A 63 -5.82 6.57 -3.20
CA PHE A 63 -6.94 6.91 -2.31
C PHE A 63 -7.71 8.19 -2.69
N PRO A 64 -7.04 9.33 -3.00
CA PRO A 64 -7.72 10.55 -3.47
C PRO A 64 -8.56 10.34 -4.73
N VAL A 65 -8.16 9.43 -5.62
CA VAL A 65 -8.92 9.10 -6.83
C VAL A 65 -10.29 8.54 -6.45
N PHE A 66 -10.37 7.71 -5.40
CA PHE A 66 -11.64 7.17 -4.89
C PHE A 66 -12.53 8.20 -4.18
N TYR A 67 -11.94 9.28 -3.66
CA TYR A 67 -12.68 10.36 -2.99
C TYR A 67 -13.18 11.42 -3.97
N LEU A 68 -12.38 11.77 -4.98
CA LEU A 68 -12.65 12.87 -5.91
C LEU A 68 -13.55 12.48 -7.10
N THR A 69 -13.65 11.19 -7.43
CA THR A 69 -14.56 10.74 -8.49
C THR A 69 -15.76 9.99 -7.92
N ASP A 70 -16.86 10.72 -7.71
CA ASP A 70 -18.21 10.17 -7.50
C ASP A 70 -18.77 9.57 -8.81
N LEU A 71 -17.94 8.83 -9.54
CA LEU A 71 -18.29 8.14 -10.78
C LEU A 71 -18.36 6.64 -10.49
N THR A 72 -19.53 6.18 -10.08
CA THR A 72 -19.86 4.78 -9.75
C THR A 72 -19.36 3.76 -10.80
N ARG A 73 -19.17 4.16 -12.06
CA ARG A 73 -18.72 3.29 -13.17
C ARG A 73 -17.22 2.98 -13.19
N PHE A 74 -16.35 3.85 -12.65
CA PHE A 74 -14.89 3.63 -12.71
C PHE A 74 -14.33 2.89 -11.49
N ARG A 75 -15.14 2.72 -10.45
CA ARG A 75 -14.75 2.17 -9.15
C ARG A 75 -14.12 0.78 -9.23
N SER A 76 -14.71 -0.13 -10.01
CA SER A 76 -14.21 -1.50 -10.17
C SER A 76 -12.87 -1.55 -10.91
N VAL A 77 -12.67 -0.67 -11.90
CA VAL A 77 -11.44 -0.61 -12.71
C VAL A 77 -10.26 -0.13 -11.86
N VAL A 78 -10.45 0.96 -11.11
CA VAL A 78 -9.40 1.48 -10.21
C VAL A 78 -9.07 0.44 -9.13
N TRP A 79 -10.08 -0.27 -8.62
CA TRP A 79 -9.88 -1.38 -7.67
C TRP A 79 -8.99 -2.48 -8.24
N THR A 80 -9.34 -3.00 -9.42
CA THR A 80 -8.59 -4.08 -10.05
C THR A 80 -7.17 -3.64 -10.36
N ILE A 81 -6.97 -2.44 -10.90
CA ILE A 81 -5.64 -1.91 -11.22
C ILE A 81 -4.80 -1.75 -9.94
N GLY A 82 -5.33 -1.10 -8.90
CA GLY A 82 -4.61 -0.88 -7.65
C GLY A 82 -4.25 -2.19 -6.93
N LEU A 83 -5.17 -3.16 -6.93
CA LEU A 83 -4.91 -4.50 -6.39
C LEU A 83 -3.84 -5.24 -7.19
N VAL A 84 -3.94 -5.23 -8.53
CA VAL A 84 -2.96 -5.87 -9.41
C VAL A 84 -1.58 -5.26 -9.19
N LEU A 85 -1.44 -3.93 -9.18
CA LEU A 85 -0.16 -3.28 -8.91
C LEU A 85 0.42 -3.66 -7.55
N SER A 86 -0.43 -3.70 -6.51
CA SER A 86 0.00 -4.07 -5.16
C SER A 86 0.46 -5.53 -5.11
N VAL A 87 -0.27 -6.45 -5.73
CA VAL A 87 0.08 -7.88 -5.81
C VAL A 87 1.32 -8.10 -6.68
N SER A 88 1.40 -7.45 -7.84
CA SER A 88 2.54 -7.51 -8.75
C SER A 88 3.82 -7.09 -8.05
N LEU A 89 3.79 -6.03 -7.24
CA LEU A 89 4.96 -5.64 -6.45
C LEU A 89 5.50 -6.78 -5.60
N TYR A 90 4.64 -7.61 -4.98
CA TYR A 90 5.05 -8.79 -4.23
C TYR A 90 5.49 -9.99 -5.10
N LEU A 91 4.97 -10.12 -6.33
CA LEU A 91 5.26 -11.23 -7.24
C LEU A 91 6.45 -11.00 -8.19
N LEU A 92 6.88 -9.75 -8.41
CA LEU A 92 8.08 -9.42 -9.19
C LEU A 92 9.34 -10.25 -8.88
N PRO A 93 9.67 -10.63 -7.63
CA PRO A 93 10.82 -11.50 -7.36
C PRO A 93 10.75 -12.93 -7.95
N PHE A 94 9.61 -13.37 -8.49
CA PHE A 94 9.52 -14.66 -9.21
C PHE A 94 9.97 -14.57 -10.67
N TYR A 95 10.19 -13.36 -11.18
CA TYR A 95 10.58 -13.09 -12.58
C TYR A 95 12.02 -12.54 -12.72
N SER A 96 12.79 -12.44 -11.63
CA SER A 96 14.16 -11.91 -11.58
C SER A 96 15.20 -12.98 -11.30
#